data_AF-A0A270B8H8-F1
#
_entry.id   AF-A0A270B8H8-F1
#
_cell.length_a   1.000
_cell.length_b   1.000
_cell.length_c   1.000
_cell.angle_alpha   90.00
_cell.angle_beta   90.00
_cell.angle_gamma   90.00
#
_symmetry.space_group_name_H-M   'P 1'
#
loop_
_entity.id
_entity.type
_entity.pdbx_description
1 polymer ?
#
loop_
_entity_poly.entity_id
_entity_poly.type
_entity_poly.pdbx_seq_one_letter_code
_entity_poly.pdbx_strand_id
1 'polypeptide(L)'
;MRLFEPETELRKARKACNLTQAKLARRTGYSRETISRIESGQRKMSRAFRDILLREEVLGKHLPQEAGLGDAPGGWRNYRCYLARWIGKRSMADVAQAVGISISSVRKFERAEATPRGIVESRHSTKYGDISEAYAKALGFDGVDDADAYLGAKDITPWLKRIARIRGTEDRLKAARMPEPDY
;
A
#
# COMPACT_ATOMS: atom_id res chain seq x y z
N MET A 1 6.32 -13.21 -11.19
CA MET A 1 6.88 -12.46 -10.05
C MET A 1 5.73 -11.63 -9.47
N ARG A 2 5.05 -12.14 -8.42
CA ARG A 2 3.94 -11.46 -7.75
C ARG A 2 4.52 -10.42 -6.81
N LEU A 3 4.16 -9.16 -6.99
CA LEU A 3 4.46 -8.11 -6.03
C LEU A 3 3.36 -8.17 -4.95
N PHE A 4 3.75 -8.46 -3.71
CA PHE A 4 2.92 -8.32 -2.50
C PHE A 4 1.93 -9.44 -2.16
N GLU A 5 2.43 -10.46 -1.47
CA GLU A 5 1.65 -11.20 -0.48
C GLU A 5 2.22 -10.85 0.91
N PRO A 6 1.48 -10.19 1.83
CA PRO A 6 1.94 -9.85 3.18
C PRO A 6 2.60 -11.02 3.93
N GLU A 7 2.15 -12.22 3.60
CA GLU A 7 2.62 -13.52 4.07
C GLU A 7 4.02 -13.87 3.54
N THR A 8 4.29 -13.53 2.27
CA THR A 8 5.63 -13.62 1.66
C THR A 8 6.57 -12.58 2.26
N GLU A 9 6.05 -11.40 2.61
CA GLU A 9 6.83 -10.31 3.23
C GLU A 9 7.23 -10.63 4.68
N LEU A 10 6.37 -11.30 5.46
CA LEU A 10 6.74 -11.82 6.79
C LEU A 10 7.94 -12.78 6.70
N ARG A 11 7.90 -13.71 5.74
CA ARG A 11 8.97 -14.68 5.53
C ARG A 11 10.28 -14.01 5.14
N LYS A 12 10.23 -12.99 4.27
CA LYS A 12 11.40 -12.19 3.87
C LYS A 12 11.97 -11.39 5.05
N ALA A 13 11.12 -10.68 5.78
CA ALA A 13 11.49 -9.91 6.97
C ALA A 13 12.18 -10.79 8.02
N ARG A 14 11.58 -11.95 8.33
CA ARG A 14 12.14 -12.91 9.27
C ARG A 14 13.52 -13.41 8.83
N LYS A 15 13.68 -13.72 7.55
CA LYS A 15 14.97 -14.16 6.98
C LYS A 15 16.01 -13.04 7.04
N ALA A 16 15.64 -11.78 6.76
CA ALA A 16 16.54 -10.63 6.86
C ALA A 16 17.05 -10.42 8.30
N CYS A 17 16.22 -10.73 9.31
CA CYS A 17 16.62 -10.72 10.72
C CYS A 17 17.35 -12.01 11.19
N ASN A 18 17.68 -12.94 10.29
CA ASN A 18 18.26 -14.25 10.62
C ASN A 18 17.47 -15.04 11.68
N LEU A 19 16.14 -14.89 11.68
CA LEU A 19 15.26 -15.58 12.61
C LEU A 19 14.73 -16.88 12.00
N THR A 20 14.65 -17.93 12.81
CA THR A 20 13.85 -19.11 12.48
C THR A 20 12.38 -18.85 12.82
N GLN A 21 11.45 -19.62 12.27
CA GLN A 21 10.03 -19.52 12.65
C GLN A 21 9.85 -19.74 14.16
N ALA A 22 10.65 -20.63 14.77
CA ALA A 22 10.64 -20.88 16.21
C ALA A 22 11.16 -19.68 17.03
N LYS A 23 12.18 -18.97 16.55
CA LYS A 23 12.67 -17.75 17.21
C LYS A 23 11.65 -16.61 17.11
N LEU A 24 11.00 -16.44 15.97
CA LEU A 24 9.94 -15.44 15.81
C LEU A 24 8.71 -15.77 16.67
N ALA A 25 8.36 -17.05 16.80
CA ALA A 25 7.30 -17.53 17.70
C ALA A 25 7.56 -17.10 19.14
N ARG A 26 8.77 -17.33 19.65
CA ARG A 26 9.17 -16.92 21.00
C ARG A 26 9.10 -15.40 21.21
N ARG A 27 9.47 -14.61 20.21
CA ARG A 27 9.43 -13.13 20.30
C ARG A 27 8.03 -12.55 20.26
N THR A 28 7.10 -13.24 19.61
CA THR A 28 5.73 -12.75 19.39
C THR A 28 4.71 -13.34 20.36
N GLY A 29 5.06 -14.44 21.04
CA GLY A 29 4.14 -15.21 21.88
C GLY A 29 3.20 -16.14 21.09
N TYR A 30 3.33 -16.19 19.76
CA TYR A 30 2.54 -17.07 18.90
C TYR A 30 3.21 -18.42 18.67
N SER A 31 2.43 -19.45 18.29
CA SER A 31 2.99 -20.75 17.96
C SER A 31 3.76 -20.73 16.64
N ARG A 32 4.81 -21.55 16.53
CA ARG A 32 5.56 -21.78 15.27
C ARG A 32 4.64 -22.17 14.13
N GLU A 33 3.63 -22.99 14.42
CA GLU A 33 2.65 -23.45 13.45
C GLU A 33 1.78 -22.30 12.92
N THR A 34 1.38 -21.36 13.79
CA THR A 34 0.67 -20.15 13.38
C THR A 34 1.52 -19.31 12.42
N ILE A 35 2.80 -19.11 12.75
CA ILE A 35 3.74 -18.41 11.86
C ILE A 35 3.87 -19.13 10.52
N SER A 36 4.01 -20.46 10.52
CA SER A 36 4.13 -21.23 9.29
C SER A 36 2.91 -21.09 8.39
N ARG A 37 1.69 -21.19 8.96
CA ARG A 37 0.43 -21.02 8.21
C ARG A 37 0.28 -19.60 7.67
N ILE A 38 0.75 -18.61 8.42
CA ILE A 38 0.77 -17.21 7.94
C ILE A 38 1.77 -17.08 6.79
N GLU A 39 3.03 -17.50 6.95
CA GLU A 39 4.04 -17.41 5.88
C GLU A 39 3.70 -18.18 4.60
N SER A 40 2.85 -19.21 4.70
CA SER A 40 2.41 -20.02 3.56
C SER A 40 1.09 -19.55 2.95
N GLY A 41 0.50 -18.45 3.41
CA GLY A 41 -0.79 -17.95 2.91
C GLY A 41 -2.02 -18.74 3.35
N GLN A 42 -1.84 -19.77 4.21
CA GLN A 42 -2.93 -20.60 4.71
C GLN A 42 -3.74 -19.92 5.81
N ARG A 43 -3.18 -18.87 6.42
CA ARG A 43 -3.84 -18.08 7.47
C ARG A 43 -3.52 -16.61 7.29
N LYS A 44 -4.55 -15.76 7.34
CA LYS A 44 -4.37 -14.30 7.34
C LYS A 44 -3.74 -13.84 8.65
N MET A 45 -2.87 -12.84 8.54
CA MET A 45 -2.27 -12.14 9.67
C MET A 45 -3.33 -11.33 10.42
N SER A 46 -3.42 -11.49 11.74
CA SER A 46 -4.30 -10.64 12.57
C SER A 46 -3.65 -9.30 12.88
N ARG A 47 -4.47 -8.28 13.17
CA ARG A 47 -4.02 -6.95 13.61
C ARG A 47 -3.11 -7.02 14.84
N ALA A 48 -3.55 -7.72 15.88
CA ALA A 48 -2.76 -7.86 17.11
C ALA A 48 -1.38 -8.50 16.85
N PHE A 49 -1.29 -9.47 15.94
CA PHE A 49 -0.01 -10.07 15.58
C PHE A 49 0.88 -9.09 14.81
N ARG A 50 0.29 -8.31 13.89
CA ARG A 50 0.99 -7.26 13.14
C ARG A 50 1.57 -6.18 14.05
N ASP A 51 0.81 -5.69 15.02
CA ASP A 51 1.26 -4.68 15.99
C ASP A 51 2.48 -5.17 16.79
N ILE A 52 2.53 -6.47 17.09
CA ILE A 52 3.68 -7.08 17.76
C ILE A 52 4.90 -7.15 16.82
N LEU A 53 4.71 -7.47 15.54
CA LEU A 53 5.81 -7.54 14.57
C LEU A 53 6.48 -6.17 14.34
N LEU A 54 5.74 -5.07 14.48
CA LEU A 54 6.24 -3.70 14.33
C LEU A 54 7.16 -3.26 15.47
N ARG A 55 7.20 -3.98 16.59
CA ARG A 55 8.09 -3.65 17.71
C ARG A 55 9.55 -3.92 17.33
N GLU A 56 10.45 -3.03 17.75
CA GLU A 56 11.86 -3.05 17.37
C GLU A 56 12.57 -4.34 17.77
N GLU A 57 12.23 -4.89 18.95
CA GLU A 57 12.75 -6.14 19.49
C GLU A 57 12.28 -7.40 18.74
N VAL A 58 11.24 -7.27 17.90
CA VAL A 58 10.64 -8.39 17.17
C VAL A 58 11.14 -8.43 15.72
N LEU A 59 10.66 -7.53 14.88
CA LEU A 59 11.12 -7.32 13.50
C LEU A 59 11.34 -5.84 13.17
N GLY A 60 10.60 -4.93 13.82
CA GLY A 60 10.77 -3.49 13.67
C GLY A 60 10.83 -3.05 12.20
N LYS A 61 11.88 -2.30 11.86
CA LYS A 61 12.16 -1.79 10.51
C LYS A 61 12.36 -2.85 9.41
N HIS A 62 12.49 -4.13 9.77
CA HIS A 62 12.73 -5.21 8.81
C HIS A 62 11.44 -5.82 8.26
N LEU A 63 10.30 -5.54 8.89
CA LEU A 63 9.02 -5.78 8.26
C LEU A 63 8.87 -4.73 7.15
N PRO A 64 8.69 -5.10 5.86
CA PRO A 64 8.33 -4.13 4.84
C PRO A 64 7.08 -3.44 5.35
N GLN A 65 7.09 -2.10 5.40
CA GLN A 65 6.02 -1.30 6.00
C GLN A 65 4.63 -1.56 5.36
N GLU A 66 4.59 -2.26 4.22
CA GLU A 66 3.38 -2.78 3.59
C GLU A 66 2.74 -3.98 4.30
N ALA A 67 3.48 -4.72 5.13
CA ALA A 67 2.87 -5.62 6.11
C ALA A 67 2.14 -4.83 7.22
N GLY A 68 2.02 -3.50 7.10
CA GLY A 68 1.13 -2.59 7.82
C GLY A 68 -0.18 -2.23 7.10
N LEU A 69 -0.50 -2.80 5.92
CA LEU A 69 -1.67 -2.42 5.08
C LEU A 69 -3.07 -2.76 5.63
N GLY A 70 -3.21 -2.93 6.95
CA GLY A 70 -4.42 -3.45 7.60
C GLY A 70 -5.07 -2.47 8.54
N ASP A 71 -4.35 -1.43 8.97
CA ASP A 71 -4.85 -0.54 10.01
C ASP A 71 -4.47 0.94 9.85
N ALA A 72 -4.04 1.38 8.67
CA ALA A 72 -4.19 2.81 8.37
C ALA A 72 -5.70 3.10 8.19
N PRO A 73 -6.26 4.16 8.81
CA PRO A 73 -7.68 4.51 8.66
C PRO A 73 -7.98 4.90 7.19
N GLY A 74 -8.27 3.92 6.32
CA GLY A 74 -8.32 4.10 4.85
C GLY A 74 -7.11 3.57 4.07
N GLY A 75 -6.27 2.75 4.71
CA GLY A 75 -4.85 2.52 4.41
C GLY A 75 -4.43 1.93 3.07
N TRP A 76 -5.13 0.92 2.54
CA TRP A 76 -4.64 0.26 1.32
C TRP A 76 -5.00 1.02 0.04
N ARG A 77 -6.17 1.70 0.03
CA ARG A 77 -6.61 2.52 -1.10
C ARG A 77 -5.69 3.72 -1.27
N ASN A 78 -5.49 4.48 -0.20
CA ASN A 78 -4.72 5.70 -0.23
C ASN A 78 -3.25 5.41 -0.61
N TYR A 79 -2.71 4.30 -0.11
CA TYR A 79 -1.40 3.81 -0.52
C TYR A 79 -1.33 3.44 -2.00
N ARG A 80 -2.33 2.72 -2.53
CA ARG A 80 -2.41 2.44 -3.97
C ARG A 80 -2.51 3.71 -4.81
N CYS A 81 -3.22 4.74 -4.36
CA CYS A 81 -3.25 6.05 -5.03
C CYS A 81 -1.87 6.72 -5.00
N TYR A 82 -1.17 6.69 -3.87
CA TYR A 82 0.22 7.13 -3.76
C TYR A 82 1.14 6.39 -4.75
N LEU A 83 1.00 5.06 -4.89
CA LEU A 83 1.80 4.28 -5.83
C LEU A 83 1.56 4.66 -7.29
N ALA A 84 0.29 4.85 -7.66
CA ALA A 84 -0.06 5.31 -9.00
C ALA A 84 0.56 6.70 -9.27
N ARG A 85 0.45 7.62 -8.31
CA ARG A 85 1.06 8.97 -8.39
C ARG A 85 2.58 8.89 -8.54
N TRP A 86 3.23 8.11 -7.68
CA TRP A 86 4.67 7.99 -7.63
C TRP A 86 5.22 7.33 -8.89
N ILE A 87 4.64 6.22 -9.33
CA ILE A 87 5.07 5.58 -10.59
C ILE A 87 4.81 6.50 -11.77
N GLY A 88 3.68 7.20 -11.81
CA GLY A 88 3.38 8.17 -12.85
C GLY A 88 4.23 9.45 -12.84
N LYS A 89 5.20 9.57 -11.89
CA LYS A 89 6.05 10.76 -11.68
C LYS A 89 5.23 12.06 -11.54
N ARG A 90 4.06 11.97 -10.92
CA ARG A 90 3.21 13.13 -10.65
C ARG A 90 3.60 13.74 -9.30
N SER A 91 3.92 15.03 -9.28
CA SER A 91 4.11 15.72 -8.00
C SER A 91 2.76 15.89 -7.30
N MET A 92 2.77 16.07 -5.98
CA MET A 92 1.55 16.42 -5.25
C MET A 92 0.97 17.76 -5.74
N ALA A 93 1.81 18.68 -6.21
CA ALA A 93 1.39 19.95 -6.79
C ALA A 93 0.61 19.74 -8.10
N ASP A 94 1.11 18.91 -9.01
CA ASP A 94 0.43 18.64 -10.29
C ASP A 94 -0.93 17.96 -10.07
N VAL A 95 -1.03 17.08 -9.08
CA VAL A 95 -2.29 16.42 -8.73
C VAL A 95 -3.24 17.41 -8.07
N ALA A 96 -2.76 18.20 -7.12
CA ALA A 96 -3.55 19.22 -6.43
C ALA A 96 -4.14 20.24 -7.42
N GLN A 97 -3.32 20.72 -8.36
CA GLN A 97 -3.76 21.62 -9.42
C GLN A 97 -4.79 20.98 -10.34
N ALA A 98 -4.57 19.75 -10.80
CA ALA A 98 -5.49 19.05 -11.70
C ALA A 98 -6.87 18.79 -11.06
N VAL A 99 -6.91 18.63 -9.74
CA VAL A 99 -8.15 18.36 -8.99
C VAL A 99 -8.78 19.64 -8.43
N GLY A 100 -8.06 20.74 -8.37
CA GLY A 100 -8.53 22.00 -7.77
C GLY A 100 -8.56 21.95 -6.23
N ILE A 101 -7.57 21.29 -5.61
CA ILE A 101 -7.45 21.15 -4.15
C ILE A 101 -6.07 21.61 -3.68
N SER A 102 -5.86 21.66 -2.36
CA SER A 102 -4.55 21.98 -1.80
C SER A 102 -3.57 20.79 -1.86
N ILE A 103 -2.27 21.08 -1.96
CA ILE A 103 -1.20 20.07 -1.80
C ILE A 103 -1.32 19.35 -0.45
N SER A 104 -1.69 20.09 0.60
CA SER A 104 -1.94 19.55 1.95
C SER A 104 -3.06 18.51 1.96
N SER A 105 -4.10 18.70 1.15
CA SER A 105 -5.18 17.73 1.00
C SER A 105 -4.69 16.41 0.40
N VAL A 106 -3.86 16.48 -0.65
CA VAL A 106 -3.25 15.28 -1.27
C VAL A 106 -2.37 14.55 -0.25
N ARG A 107 -1.52 15.29 0.48
CA ARG A 107 -0.65 14.72 1.51
C ARG A 107 -1.44 14.03 2.62
N LYS A 108 -2.44 14.72 3.20
CA LYS A 108 -3.29 14.17 4.27
C LYS A 108 -4.06 12.94 3.80
N PHE A 109 -4.51 12.93 2.55
CA PHE A 109 -5.16 11.75 1.97
C PHE A 109 -4.20 10.56 1.86
N GLU A 110 -3.03 10.74 1.26
CA GLU A 110 -2.06 9.66 1.08
C GLU A 110 -1.54 9.10 2.42
N ARG A 111 -1.48 9.96 3.46
CA ARG A 111 -1.15 9.57 4.84
C ARG A 111 -2.33 9.00 5.64
N ALA A 112 -3.51 8.88 5.02
CA ALA A 112 -4.73 8.42 5.68
C ALA A 112 -5.14 9.29 6.90
N GLU A 113 -4.77 10.58 6.87
CA GLU A 113 -5.09 11.57 7.90
C GLU A 113 -6.46 12.24 7.63
N ALA A 114 -6.89 12.29 6.36
CA ALA A 114 -8.17 12.88 5.97
C ALA A 114 -8.71 12.28 4.66
N THR A 115 -10.01 12.49 4.42
CA THR A 115 -10.69 12.19 3.14
C THR A 115 -11.24 13.48 2.53
N PRO A 116 -10.40 14.27 1.83
CA PRO A 116 -10.81 15.55 1.28
C PRO A 116 -11.88 15.38 0.19
N ARG A 117 -12.89 16.26 0.20
CA ARG A 117 -13.76 16.44 -0.98
C ARG A 117 -12.91 16.84 -2.18
N GLY A 118 -13.21 16.27 -3.34
CA GLY A 118 -12.42 16.42 -4.56
C GLY A 118 -11.44 15.26 -4.78
N ILE A 119 -11.03 14.53 -3.74
CA ILE A 119 -10.33 13.25 -3.89
C ILE A 119 -11.32 12.08 -3.81
N VAL A 120 -12.24 12.16 -2.84
CA VAL A 120 -13.30 11.17 -2.64
C VAL A 120 -14.65 11.84 -2.87
N GLU A 121 -15.50 11.21 -3.66
CA GLU A 121 -16.89 11.62 -3.89
C GLU A 121 -17.85 10.63 -3.25
N SER A 122 -18.95 11.14 -2.71
CA SER A 122 -19.95 10.37 -1.95
C SER A 122 -20.91 9.55 -2.83
N ARG A 123 -20.56 9.29 -4.10
CA ARG A 123 -21.55 8.87 -5.10
C ARG A 123 -22.05 7.43 -4.95
N HIS A 124 -21.35 6.52 -4.27
CA HIS A 124 -21.91 5.22 -3.91
C HIS A 124 -21.54 4.76 -2.50
N SER A 125 -22.45 3.98 -1.93
CA SER A 125 -22.46 3.35 -0.60
C SER A 125 -21.32 2.34 -0.42
N THR A 126 -20.08 2.80 -0.42
CA THR A 126 -18.99 2.10 0.24
C THR A 126 -18.61 2.92 1.47
N LYS A 127 -18.24 2.25 2.57
CA LYS A 127 -17.84 2.86 3.85
C LYS A 127 -16.77 3.98 3.72
N TYR A 128 -16.14 4.13 2.54
CA TYR A 128 -15.03 5.04 2.28
C TYR A 128 -15.20 5.96 1.05
N GLY A 129 -16.32 5.89 0.31
CA GLY A 129 -16.59 6.67 -0.93
C GLY A 129 -15.71 6.28 -2.13
N ASP A 130 -16.16 6.61 -3.34
CA ASP A 130 -15.41 6.36 -4.58
C ASP A 130 -14.37 7.46 -4.81
N ILE A 131 -13.27 7.17 -5.48
CA ILE A 131 -12.33 8.22 -5.89
C ILE A 131 -12.98 9.10 -6.97
N SER A 132 -12.76 10.41 -6.89
CA SER A 132 -13.32 11.35 -7.87
C SER A 132 -12.73 11.10 -9.26
N GLU A 133 -13.49 11.42 -10.29
CA GLU A 133 -13.03 11.32 -11.68
C GLU A 133 -11.81 12.23 -11.93
N ALA A 134 -11.83 13.43 -11.34
CA ALA A 134 -10.71 14.36 -11.44
C ALA A 134 -9.42 13.78 -10.84
N TYR A 135 -9.51 13.15 -9.67
CA TYR A 135 -8.36 12.54 -9.01
C TYR A 135 -7.89 11.28 -9.76
N ALA A 136 -8.80 10.43 -10.25
CA ALA A 136 -8.46 9.28 -11.08
C ALA A 136 -7.66 9.68 -12.33
N LYS A 137 -8.14 10.68 -13.09
CA LYS A 137 -7.43 11.22 -14.26
C LYS A 137 -6.11 11.88 -13.89
N ALA A 138 -6.04 12.57 -12.75
CA ALA A 138 -4.79 13.16 -12.25
C ALA A 138 -3.72 12.10 -11.93
N LEU A 139 -4.12 10.90 -11.51
CA LEU A 139 -3.22 9.76 -11.29
C LEU A 139 -2.85 9.02 -12.59
N GLY A 140 -3.52 9.31 -13.71
CA GLY A 140 -3.26 8.71 -15.01
C GLY A 140 -4.11 7.48 -15.32
N PHE A 141 -5.26 7.34 -14.67
CA PHE A 141 -6.31 6.40 -15.07
C PHE A 141 -7.23 7.03 -16.12
N ASP A 142 -7.89 6.20 -16.92
CA ASP A 142 -8.81 6.66 -17.96
C ASP A 142 -10.09 7.30 -17.36
N GLY A 143 -10.49 6.83 -16.17
CA GLY A 143 -11.66 7.31 -15.43
C GLY A 143 -11.82 6.58 -14.10
N VAL A 144 -12.98 6.77 -13.46
CA VAL A 144 -13.28 6.16 -12.15
C VAL A 144 -13.27 4.64 -12.22
N ASP A 145 -13.91 4.03 -13.22
CA ASP A 145 -13.98 2.56 -13.36
C ASP A 145 -12.59 1.91 -13.50
N ASP A 146 -11.72 2.53 -14.30
CA ASP A 146 -10.34 2.06 -14.51
C ASP A 146 -9.52 2.16 -13.21
N ALA A 147 -9.74 3.22 -12.44
CA ALA A 147 -9.09 3.41 -11.16
C ALA A 147 -9.67 2.48 -10.07
N ASP A 148 -10.97 2.21 -10.07
CA ASP A 148 -11.62 1.25 -9.16
C ASP A 148 -11.20 -0.19 -9.45
N ALA A 149 -11.03 -0.55 -10.72
CA ALA A 149 -10.50 -1.85 -11.10
C ALA A 149 -9.05 -2.02 -10.62
N TYR A 150 -8.22 -0.97 -10.71
CA TYR A 150 -6.90 -0.95 -10.10
C TYR A 150 -6.95 -1.11 -8.58
N LEU A 151 -7.83 -0.36 -7.90
CA LEU A 151 -8.00 -0.43 -6.45
C LEU A 151 -8.52 -1.82 -6.01
N GLY A 152 -9.43 -2.43 -6.75
CA GLY A 152 -9.96 -3.77 -6.46
C GLY A 152 -9.03 -4.93 -6.86
N ALA A 153 -7.99 -4.67 -7.67
CA ALA A 153 -7.17 -5.73 -8.23
C ALA A 153 -6.40 -6.53 -7.15
N LYS A 154 -6.44 -7.86 -7.29
CA LYS A 154 -5.63 -8.78 -6.48
C LYS A 154 -4.12 -8.61 -6.76
N ASP A 155 -3.77 -8.35 -8.01
CA ASP A 155 -2.41 -8.04 -8.45
C ASP A 155 -2.42 -6.70 -9.20
N ILE A 156 -1.78 -5.69 -8.61
CA ILE A 156 -1.70 -4.34 -9.18
C ILE A 156 -0.52 -4.16 -10.14
N THR A 157 0.37 -5.15 -10.27
CA THR A 157 1.58 -5.06 -11.09
C THR A 157 1.30 -4.69 -12.56
N PRO A 158 0.30 -5.29 -13.24
CA PRO A 158 0.00 -4.93 -14.64
C PRO A 158 -0.42 -3.47 -14.79
N TRP A 159 -1.15 -2.95 -13.80
CA TRP A 159 -1.63 -1.58 -13.76
C TRP A 159 -0.50 -0.58 -13.58
N LEU A 160 0.39 -0.85 -12.62
CA LEU A 160 1.58 -0.03 -12.38
C LEU A 160 2.52 -0.05 -13.61
N LYS A 161 2.65 -1.19 -14.30
CA LYS A 161 3.36 -1.29 -15.59
C LYS A 161 2.73 -0.43 -16.68
N ARG A 162 1.39 -0.42 -16.77
CA ARG A 162 0.67 0.41 -17.74
C ARG A 162 0.91 1.90 -17.47
N ILE A 163 0.75 2.35 -16.23
CA ILE A 163 1.01 3.74 -15.81
C ILE A 163 2.46 4.12 -16.11
N ALA A 164 3.42 3.26 -15.74
CA ALA A 164 4.84 3.52 -15.99
C ALA A 164 5.14 3.68 -17.48
N ARG A 165 4.58 2.80 -18.33
CA ARG A 165 4.77 2.86 -19.79
C ARG A 165 4.20 4.13 -20.41
N ILE A 166 2.99 4.52 -20.01
CA ILE A 166 2.37 5.76 -20.50
C ILE A 166 3.21 7.00 -20.14
N ARG A 167 3.98 6.92 -19.05
CA ARG A 167 4.75 8.04 -18.50
C ARG A 167 6.26 7.94 -18.73
N GLY A 168 6.75 6.87 -19.35
CA GLY A 168 8.18 6.61 -19.55
C GLY A 168 8.97 6.48 -18.25
N THR A 169 8.37 5.88 -17.22
CA THR A 169 8.92 5.74 -15.85
C THR A 169 9.12 4.28 -15.43
N GLU A 170 9.38 3.39 -16.40
CA GLU A 170 9.57 1.96 -16.15
C GLU A 170 10.81 1.65 -15.28
N ASP A 171 11.75 2.58 -15.18
CA ASP A 171 12.87 2.54 -14.24
C ASP A 171 12.40 2.50 -12.78
N ARG A 172 11.30 3.18 -12.44
CA ARG A 172 10.71 3.18 -11.08
C ARG A 172 10.14 1.83 -10.65
N LEU A 173 9.77 0.97 -11.60
CA LEU A 173 9.34 -0.41 -11.31
C LEU A 173 10.50 -1.33 -10.93
N LYS A 174 11.73 -0.98 -11.34
CA LYS A 174 12.95 -1.76 -11.07
C LYS A 174 13.63 -1.35 -9.76
N ALA A 175 13.22 -0.23 -9.15
CA ALA A 175 13.73 0.20 -7.86
C ALA A 175 13.46 -0.88 -6.81
N ALA A 176 14.53 -1.43 -6.23
CA ALA A 176 14.48 -2.57 -5.29
C ALA A 176 13.72 -2.26 -4.00
N ARG A 177 13.54 -0.97 -3.69
CA ARG A 177 12.78 -0.45 -2.58
C ARG A 177 11.85 0.61 -3.14
N MET A 178 10.55 0.32 -3.13
CA MET A 178 9.54 1.36 -3.38
C MET A 178 9.71 2.43 -2.30
N PRO A 179 9.58 3.71 -2.65
CA PRO A 179 9.81 4.75 -1.66
C PRO A 179 8.77 4.60 -0.56
N GLU A 180 9.27 4.69 0.65
CA GLU A 180 8.41 5.03 1.76
C GLU A 180 7.86 6.43 1.45
N PRO A 181 6.57 6.70 1.72
CA PRO A 181 6.08 8.07 1.70
C PRO A 181 7.03 8.92 2.53
N ASP A 182 7.57 10.02 1.98
CA ASP A 182 8.40 10.94 2.77
C ASP A 182 7.58 11.37 4.00
N TYR A 183 7.98 10.88 5.17
CA TYR A 183 7.31 11.13 6.44
C TYR A 183 7.69 12.48 7.02
#